data_AF-A0AAJ1PTR2-F1
#
_entry.id   AF-A0AAJ1PTR2-F1
#
_cell.length_a   1.000
_cell.length_b   1.000
_cell.length_c   1.000
_cell.angle_alpha   90.00
_cell.angle_beta   90.00
_cell.angle_gamma   90.00
#
_symmetry.space_group_name_H-M   'P 1'
#
loop_
_entity.id
_entity.type
_entity.pdbx_description
1 polymer ?
#
loop_
_entity_poly.entity_id
_entity_poly.type
_entity_poly.pdbx_seq_one_letter_code
_entity_poly.pdbx_strand_id
1 'polypeptide(L)'
;MPWIRKPVDKKLVRAARKARAAEEIAHLDYLRAVQRAVMKMNQTQLAEELGVSQSSVSQLLRSAKRQPPVASGYFSADPDEAIKRFVAGVVTRKELVEELRRWNSRGADTRAALDKAYVQRIISERLAKMVGEEARR
;
A
#
# COMPACT_ATOMS: atom_id res chain seq x y z
N MET A 1 -26.81 27.26 -15.13
CA MET A 1 -25.38 27.59 -14.93
C MET A 1 -24.52 26.48 -15.50
N PRO A 2 -23.65 26.74 -16.49
CA PRO A 2 -22.75 25.73 -17.00
C PRO A 2 -21.63 25.47 -15.97
N TRP A 3 -21.41 24.22 -15.62
CA TRP A 3 -20.34 23.81 -14.70
C TRP A 3 -18.99 23.96 -15.40
N ILE A 4 -18.36 25.13 -15.28
CA ILE A 4 -16.99 25.35 -15.80
C ILE A 4 -16.04 24.50 -14.95
N ARG A 5 -15.39 23.52 -15.60
CA ARG A 5 -14.36 22.70 -14.96
C ARG A 5 -13.19 23.59 -14.57
N LYS A 6 -12.89 23.68 -13.26
CA LYS A 6 -11.72 24.41 -12.78
C LYS A 6 -10.42 23.77 -13.33
N PRO A 7 -9.37 24.58 -13.60
CA PRO A 7 -8.08 24.05 -14.01
C PRO A 7 -7.50 23.14 -12.91
N VAL A 8 -6.78 22.10 -13.34
CA VAL A 8 -6.23 21.09 -12.42
C VAL A 8 -4.90 21.57 -11.84
N ASP A 9 -4.84 21.75 -10.53
CA ASP A 9 -3.58 21.95 -9.81
C ASP A 9 -2.87 20.60 -9.58
N LYS A 10 -1.77 20.39 -10.31
CA LYS A 10 -0.97 19.15 -10.24
C LYS A 10 -0.34 18.93 -8.86
N LYS A 11 -0.02 20.00 -8.11
CA LYS A 11 0.56 19.90 -6.78
C LYS A 11 -0.48 19.39 -5.78
N LEU A 12 -1.69 19.94 -5.81
CA LEU A 12 -2.80 19.49 -4.97
C LEU A 12 -3.19 18.04 -5.29
N VAL A 13 -3.26 17.67 -6.57
CA VAL A 13 -3.52 16.29 -6.99
C VAL A 13 -2.44 15.33 -6.48
N ARG A 14 -1.16 15.71 -6.54
CA ARG A 14 -0.05 14.88 -6.01
C ARG A 14 -0.15 14.72 -4.50
N ALA A 15 -0.47 15.80 -3.78
CA ALA A 15 -0.67 15.75 -2.33
C ALA A 15 -1.83 14.81 -1.96
N ALA A 16 -2.96 14.93 -2.66
CA ALA A 16 -4.12 14.06 -2.46
C ALA A 16 -3.81 12.58 -2.77
N ARG A 17 -3.04 12.29 -3.83
CA ARG A 17 -2.60 10.93 -4.14
C ARG A 17 -1.71 10.34 -3.05
N LYS A 18 -0.76 11.13 -2.54
CA LYS A 18 0.09 10.72 -1.42
C LYS A 18 -0.76 10.41 -0.18
N ALA A 19 -1.68 11.29 0.18
CA ALA A 19 -2.55 11.11 1.34
C ALA A 19 -3.41 9.84 1.20
N ARG A 20 -4.04 9.63 0.03
CA ARG A 20 -4.81 8.42 -0.25
C ARG A 20 -3.95 7.16 -0.15
N ALA A 21 -2.75 7.15 -0.72
CA ALA A 21 -1.85 6.01 -0.60
C ALA A 21 -1.46 5.74 0.87
N ALA A 22 -1.22 6.78 1.66
CA ALA A 22 -0.93 6.65 3.08
C ALA A 22 -2.12 6.08 3.87
N GLU A 23 -3.35 6.50 3.58
CA GLU A 23 -4.56 5.93 4.15
C GLU A 23 -4.72 4.44 3.83
N GLU A 24 -4.55 4.07 2.56
CA GLU A 24 -4.62 2.66 2.12
C GLU A 24 -3.56 1.79 2.83
N ILE A 25 -2.32 2.27 2.93
CA ILE A 25 -1.24 1.56 3.64
C ILE A 25 -1.51 1.47 5.14
N ALA A 26 -1.92 2.56 5.78
CA ALA A 26 -2.26 2.56 7.20
C ALA A 26 -3.40 1.58 7.51
N HIS A 27 -4.40 1.48 6.62
CA HIS A 27 -5.47 0.51 6.77
C HIS A 27 -4.96 -0.93 6.66
N LEU A 28 -4.09 -1.25 5.69
CA LEU A 28 -3.48 -2.58 5.57
C LEU A 28 -2.66 -2.95 6.80
N ASP A 29 -1.84 -2.02 7.29
CA ASP A 29 -1.02 -2.22 8.47
C ASP A 29 -1.89 -2.40 9.73
N TYR A 30 -3.00 -1.66 9.83
CA TYR A 30 -3.99 -1.84 10.89
C TYR A 30 -4.64 -3.23 10.86
N LEU A 31 -5.10 -3.70 9.69
CA LEU A 31 -5.68 -5.04 9.55
C LEU A 31 -4.69 -6.13 9.99
N ARG A 32 -3.42 -6.02 9.60
CA ARG A 32 -2.37 -6.96 10.02
C ARG A 32 -2.06 -6.86 11.51
N ALA A 33 -2.08 -5.66 12.08
CA ALA A 33 -1.88 -5.46 13.52
C ALA A 33 -3.01 -6.12 14.33
N VAL A 34 -4.27 -5.94 13.91
CA VAL A 34 -5.44 -6.60 14.53
C VAL A 34 -5.30 -8.11 14.43
N GLN A 35 -4.91 -8.67 13.28
CA GLN A 35 -4.70 -10.10 13.11
C GLN A 35 -3.61 -10.66 14.04
N ARG A 36 -2.51 -9.93 14.23
CA ARG A 36 -1.44 -10.32 15.17
C ARG A 36 -1.89 -10.23 16.62
N ALA A 37 -2.64 -9.17 16.99
CA ALA A 37 -3.11 -8.97 18.35
C ALA A 37 -4.01 -10.11 18.82
N VAL A 38 -4.95 -10.56 17.98
CA VAL A 38 -5.86 -11.66 18.34
C VAL A 38 -5.19 -13.04 18.47
N MET A 39 -3.91 -13.16 18.12
CA MET A 39 -3.13 -14.36 18.45
C MET A 39 -2.69 -14.39 19.91
N LYS A 40 -2.80 -13.28 20.64
CA LYS A 40 -2.31 -13.11 22.02
C LYS A 40 -3.40 -12.68 23.01
N MET A 41 -4.52 -12.15 22.53
CA MET A 41 -5.69 -11.75 23.33
C MET A 41 -6.98 -12.05 22.57
N ASN A 42 -8.12 -12.09 23.27
CA ASN A 42 -9.41 -12.31 22.61
C ASN A 42 -9.96 -11.01 21.99
N GLN A 43 -11.02 -11.12 21.18
CA GLN A 43 -11.59 -9.97 20.46
C GLN A 43 -12.22 -8.92 21.37
N THR A 44 -12.75 -9.32 22.54
CA THR A 44 -13.35 -8.40 23.50
C THR A 44 -12.29 -7.55 24.16
N GLN A 45 -11.20 -8.17 24.63
CA GLN A 45 -10.04 -7.46 25.17
C GLN A 45 -9.46 -6.48 24.15
N LEU A 46 -9.27 -6.94 22.90
CA LEU A 46 -8.77 -6.06 21.85
C LEU A 46 -9.72 -4.89 21.54
N ALA A 47 -11.03 -5.12 21.59
CA ALA A 47 -12.03 -4.09 21.36
C ALA A 47 -12.00 -3.01 22.47
N GLU A 48 -11.87 -3.43 23.72
CA GLU A 48 -11.71 -2.53 24.88
C GLU A 48 -10.45 -1.66 24.74
N GLU A 49 -9.29 -2.27 24.46
CA GLU A 49 -8.01 -1.57 24.30
C GLU A 49 -8.00 -0.60 23.10
N LEU A 50 -8.74 -0.92 22.03
CA LEU A 50 -8.86 -0.05 20.85
C LEU A 50 -9.99 0.98 20.98
N GLY A 51 -10.81 0.94 22.03
CA GLY A 51 -11.96 1.82 22.20
C GLY A 51 -13.04 1.65 21.13
N VAL A 52 -13.21 0.43 20.60
CA VAL A 52 -14.20 0.09 19.57
C VAL A 52 -15.12 -1.03 20.03
N SER A 53 -16.15 -1.34 19.25
CA SER A 53 -17.00 -2.49 19.56
C SER A 53 -16.35 -3.81 19.17
N GLN A 54 -16.68 -4.90 19.87
CA GLN A 54 -16.23 -6.25 19.50
C GLN A 54 -16.70 -6.64 18.08
N SER A 55 -17.88 -6.17 17.64
CA SER A 55 -18.37 -6.43 16.28
C SER A 55 -17.51 -5.71 15.21
N SER A 56 -16.96 -4.53 15.54
CA SER A 56 -15.98 -3.82 14.69
C SER A 56 -14.70 -4.64 14.54
N VAL A 57 -14.17 -5.21 15.64
CA VAL A 57 -13.00 -6.12 15.60
C VAL A 57 -13.31 -7.36 14.74
N SER A 58 -14.48 -7.96 14.90
CA SER A 58 -14.91 -9.11 14.09
C SER A 58 -14.97 -8.77 12.58
N GLN A 59 -15.48 -7.59 12.23
CA GLN A 59 -15.47 -7.09 10.84
C GLN A 59 -14.05 -6.90 10.32
N LEU A 60 -13.17 -6.27 11.09
CA LEU A 60 -11.76 -6.07 10.74
C LEU A 60 -11.05 -7.40 10.50
N LEU A 61 -11.28 -8.41 11.34
CA LEU A 61 -10.68 -9.74 11.15
C LEU A 61 -11.14 -10.44 9.87
N ARG A 62 -12.40 -10.26 9.47
CA ARG A 62 -12.88 -10.79 8.18
C ARG A 62 -12.14 -10.16 7.00
N SER A 63 -11.84 -8.87 7.08
CA SER A 63 -11.04 -8.16 6.08
C SER A 63 -9.56 -8.55 6.15
N ALA A 64 -9.00 -8.68 7.36
CA ALA A 64 -7.60 -9.03 7.59
C ALA A 64 -7.24 -10.41 7.07
N LYS A 65 -8.13 -11.40 7.19
CA LYS A 65 -7.93 -12.77 6.63
C LYS A 65 -7.66 -12.80 5.13
N ARG A 66 -8.09 -11.77 4.40
CA ARG A 66 -7.87 -11.65 2.94
C ARG A 66 -6.53 -10.97 2.60
N GLN A 67 -5.87 -10.37 3.59
CA GLN A 67 -4.63 -9.64 3.36
C GLN A 67 -3.45 -10.61 3.40
N PRO A 68 -2.61 -10.64 2.35
CA PRO A 68 -1.41 -11.44 2.38
C PRO A 68 -0.46 -10.92 3.48
N PRO A 69 0.23 -11.82 4.19
CA PRO A 69 1.25 -11.43 5.15
C PRO A 69 2.46 -10.86 4.43
N VAL A 70 3.18 -9.94 5.09
CA VAL A 70 4.47 -9.46 4.60
C VAL A 70 5.53 -10.51 4.94
N ALA A 71 6.23 -11.00 3.93
CA ALA A 71 7.29 -11.99 4.12
C ALA A 71 8.49 -11.40 4.89
N SER A 72 9.23 -12.22 5.63
CA SER A 72 10.44 -11.77 6.31
C SER A 72 11.44 -11.16 5.32
N GLY A 73 12.00 -9.99 5.67
CA GLY A 73 12.92 -9.25 4.81
C GLY A 73 12.25 -8.43 3.70
N TYR A 74 10.91 -8.38 3.67
CA TYR A 74 10.13 -7.49 2.81
C TYR A 74 9.45 -6.43 3.65
N PHE A 75 9.20 -5.29 3.03
CA PHE A 75 8.32 -4.26 3.59
C PHE A 75 6.89 -4.43 3.11
N SER A 76 6.69 -5.15 2.00
CA SER A 76 5.42 -5.32 1.29
C SER A 76 5.02 -6.78 1.11
N ALA A 77 3.72 -7.05 0.98
CA ALA A 77 3.24 -8.39 0.68
C ALA A 77 3.22 -8.69 -0.83
N ASP A 78 3.28 -7.65 -1.67
CA ASP A 78 3.36 -7.75 -3.13
C ASP A 78 3.95 -6.47 -3.76
N PRO A 79 4.29 -6.48 -5.06
CA PRO A 79 4.79 -5.31 -5.77
C PRO A 79 3.85 -4.10 -5.81
N ASP A 80 2.52 -4.31 -5.86
CA ASP A 80 1.55 -3.21 -5.88
C ASP A 80 1.63 -2.42 -4.55
N GLU A 81 1.72 -3.13 -3.44
CA GLU A 81 1.85 -2.58 -2.09
C GLU A 81 3.20 -1.87 -1.90
N ALA A 82 4.30 -2.40 -2.46
CA ALA A 82 5.59 -1.73 -2.46
C ALA A 82 5.52 -0.34 -3.11
N ILE A 83 4.88 -0.25 -4.29
CA ILE A 83 4.71 1.01 -5.03
C ILE A 83 3.85 1.98 -4.22
N LYS A 84 2.77 1.50 -3.58
CA LYS A 84 1.92 2.34 -2.72
C LYS A 84 2.66 2.88 -1.50
N ARG A 85 3.51 2.06 -0.84
CA ARG A 85 4.37 2.52 0.26
C ARG A 85 5.34 3.61 -0.19
N PHE A 86 5.91 3.49 -1.39
CA PHE A 86 6.77 4.54 -1.95
C PHE A 86 5.98 5.83 -2.18
N VAL A 87 4.77 5.75 -2.75
CA VAL A 87 3.93 6.93 -2.98
C VAL A 87 3.47 7.57 -1.68
N ALA A 88 3.16 6.78 -0.66
CA ALA A 88 2.87 7.25 0.69
C ALA A 88 4.08 7.92 1.35
N GLY A 89 5.30 7.67 0.84
CA GLY A 89 6.55 8.19 1.38
C GLY A 89 7.06 7.39 2.58
N VAL A 90 6.58 6.15 2.76
CA VAL A 90 7.02 5.22 3.81
C VAL A 90 8.36 4.60 3.46
N VAL A 91 8.63 4.41 2.16
CA VAL A 91 9.91 3.88 1.66
C VAL A 91 10.50 4.83 0.61
N THR A 92 11.82 4.84 0.54
CA THR A 92 12.60 5.57 -0.46
C THR A 92 12.57 4.87 -1.82
N ARG A 93 12.99 5.58 -2.87
CA ARG A 93 13.13 5.01 -4.21
C ARG A 93 14.12 3.83 -4.25
N LYS A 94 15.22 3.93 -3.50
CA LYS A 94 16.25 2.89 -3.42
C LYS A 94 15.67 1.61 -2.81
N GLU A 95 14.92 1.75 -1.72
CA GLU A 95 14.22 0.62 -1.07
C GLU A 95 13.15 0.03 -1.98
N LEU A 96 12.37 0.85 -2.71
CA LEU A 96 11.41 0.35 -3.70
C LEU A 96 12.10 -0.49 -4.78
N VAL A 97 13.20 0.00 -5.37
CA VAL A 97 13.93 -0.73 -6.41
C VAL A 97 14.44 -2.07 -5.89
N GLU A 98 15.02 -2.08 -4.68
CA GLU A 98 15.52 -3.30 -4.05
C GLU A 98 14.39 -4.29 -3.73
N GLU A 99 13.26 -3.81 -3.21
CA GLU A 99 12.08 -4.63 -2.95
C GLU A 99 11.53 -5.25 -4.25
N LEU A 100 11.41 -4.45 -5.31
CA LEU A 100 10.93 -4.93 -6.61
C LEU A 100 11.91 -5.92 -7.25
N ARG A 101 13.22 -5.72 -7.12
CA ARG A 101 14.22 -6.73 -7.54
C ARG A 101 13.96 -8.08 -6.89
N ARG A 102 13.79 -8.08 -5.56
CA ARG A 102 13.54 -9.30 -4.79
C ARG A 102 12.24 -9.98 -5.20
N TRP A 103 11.18 -9.22 -5.47
CA TRP A 103 9.93 -9.76 -5.99
C TRP A 103 10.09 -10.35 -7.39
N ASN A 104 10.80 -9.65 -8.28
CA ASN A 104 11.09 -10.10 -9.64
C ASN A 104 11.88 -11.42 -9.63
N SER A 105 12.89 -11.55 -8.76
CA SER A 105 13.65 -12.81 -8.57
C SER A 105 12.80 -13.97 -8.06
N ARG A 106 11.64 -13.69 -7.44
CA ARG A 106 10.65 -14.70 -7.04
C ARG A 106 9.58 -14.97 -8.11
N GLY A 107 9.74 -14.43 -9.31
CA GLY A 107 8.85 -14.62 -10.44
C GLY A 107 7.63 -13.69 -10.47
N ALA A 108 7.58 -12.67 -9.61
CA ALA A 108 6.51 -11.67 -9.68
C ALA A 108 6.70 -10.74 -10.89
N ASP A 109 5.61 -10.43 -11.59
CA ASP A 109 5.62 -9.46 -12.70
C ASP A 109 5.61 -8.02 -12.18
N THR A 110 6.78 -7.54 -11.77
CA THR A 110 6.97 -6.18 -11.27
C THR A 110 6.75 -5.10 -12.34
N ARG A 111 6.90 -5.45 -13.62
CA ARG A 111 6.61 -4.56 -14.74
C ARG A 111 5.11 -4.31 -14.84
N ALA A 112 4.31 -5.36 -14.81
CA ALA A 112 2.85 -5.24 -14.81
C ALA A 112 2.35 -4.40 -13.62
N ALA A 113 2.96 -4.53 -12.43
CA ALA A 113 2.63 -3.72 -11.26
C ALA A 113 2.95 -2.21 -11.49
N LEU A 114 4.12 -1.89 -12.06
CA LEU A 114 4.49 -0.51 -12.40
C LEU A 114 3.59 0.07 -13.49
N ASP A 115 3.26 -0.70 -14.52
CA ASP A 115 2.37 -0.30 -15.61
C ASP A 115 0.95 -0.05 -15.08
N LYS A 116 0.44 -0.93 -14.22
CA LYS A 116 -0.82 -0.75 -13.52
C LYS A 116 -0.83 0.51 -12.66
N ALA A 117 0.22 0.75 -11.88
CA ALA A 117 0.34 1.96 -11.07
C ALA A 117 0.39 3.24 -11.92
N TYR A 118 1.03 3.19 -13.10
CA TYR A 118 1.02 4.28 -14.07
C TYR A 118 -0.38 4.52 -14.65
N VAL A 119 -1.08 3.46 -15.11
CA VAL A 119 -2.45 3.55 -15.65
C VAL A 119 -3.42 4.11 -14.62
N GLN A 120 -3.29 3.70 -13.36
CA GLN A 120 -4.06 4.24 -12.23
C GLN A 120 -3.64 5.66 -11.82
N ARG A 121 -2.63 6.23 -12.49
CA ARG A 121 -2.04 7.55 -12.24
C ARG A 121 -1.48 7.70 -10.83
N ILE A 122 -1.08 6.60 -10.20
CA ILE A 122 -0.43 6.58 -8.89
C ILE A 122 0.98 7.14 -9.01
N ILE A 123 1.72 6.69 -10.03
CA ILE A 123 3.04 7.19 -10.41
C ILE A 123 3.05 7.80 -11.82
N SER A 124 4.11 8.54 -12.15
CA SER A 124 4.32 9.03 -13.52
C SER A 124 4.95 7.95 -14.41
N GLU A 125 4.73 8.04 -15.72
CA GLU A 125 5.34 7.13 -16.70
C GLU A 125 6.87 7.12 -16.61
N ARG A 126 7.48 8.30 -16.47
CA ARG A 126 8.93 8.45 -16.31
C ARG A 126 9.44 7.70 -15.09
N LEU A 127 8.71 7.77 -13.97
CA LEU A 127 9.09 7.06 -12.76
C LEU A 127 8.93 5.54 -12.92
N ALA A 128 7.84 5.09 -13.55
CA ALA A 128 7.62 3.68 -13.82
C ALA A 128 8.76 3.07 -14.66
N LYS A 129 9.14 3.75 -15.76
CA LYS A 129 10.26 3.34 -16.63
C LYS A 129 11.59 3.27 -15.88
N MET A 130 11.93 4.34 -15.16
CA MET A 130 13.17 4.44 -14.39
C MET A 130 13.29 3.34 -13.33
N VAL A 131 12.25 3.15 -12.51
CA VAL A 131 12.23 2.11 -11.48
C VAL A 131 12.29 0.72 -12.10
N GLY A 132 11.56 0.49 -13.20
CA GLY A 132 11.56 -0.79 -13.91
C GLY A 132 12.90 -1.13 -14.59
N GLU A 133 13.65 -0.13 -15.06
CA GLU A 133 15.01 -0.31 -15.56
C GLU A 133 15.98 -0.61 -14.41
N GLU A 134 15.93 0.16 -13.34
CA GLU A 134 16.79 -0.06 -12.17
C GLU A 134 16.52 -1.43 -11.53
N ALA A 135 15.26 -1.87 -11.44
CA ALA A 135 14.91 -3.15 -10.84
C ALA A 135 15.29 -4.39 -11.68
N ARG A 136 15.72 -4.20 -12.93
CA ARG A 136 16.19 -5.30 -13.81
C ARG A 136 17.71 -5.44 -13.88
N ARG A 137 18.45 -4.44 -13.39
CA ARG A 137 19.91 -4.49 -13.22
C ARG A 137 20.26 -5.27 -11.97
#